data_AF-A0A8H5HQ56-F1
#
_entry.id   AF-A0A8H5HQ56-F1
#
_cell.length_a   1.000
_cell.length_b   1.000
_cell.length_c   1.000
_cell.angle_alpha   90.00
_cell.angle_beta   90.00
_cell.angle_gamma   90.00
#
_symmetry.space_group_name_H-M   'P 1'
#
loop_
_entity.id
_entity.type
_entity.pdbx_description
1 polymer ?
#
loop_
_entity_poly.entity_id
_entity_poly.type
_entity_poly.pdbx_seq_one_letter_code
_entity_poly.pdbx_strand_id
1 'polypeptide(L)'
;MDLEQYIAFRGRKEEQYTSLPSVTWKKKTAKAEIEELFSESQEDFLSPSSTGNLPAAVAVAEGSTSENVPPRRKRLEPADRHKRFEELYQKLLPHLNSDVKERRKLRPIRYTVWTHLVDLAQNEEELQRVVDLAPKWKDVHRSVKDKGGLEKQWGELIVRQAESLGCPQVALEMFSNHAKYQIPLSLPAARHLLHSLHQTNPLQDVMTAVALYGVYNLKPVSNDLVSLGLVCRALSNQIYPLQKPPAPKSEPVNSSSAVEESAGEASSESTQKRNRNLKPTKQVFEALIQSLQSLLSSTNPESYTLSSHARTRNLTPEFAVRQKNAGKGLAAREKEKTWLKWCLERIEKNLKMTEGEGKVEWLRQWRHAAGHVKSQSATTVASTA
;
A
#
# COMPACT_ATOMS: atom_id res chain seq x y z
N MET A 1 -4.70 29.12 33.61
CA MET A 1 -3.36 28.60 33.30
C MET A 1 -2.88 29.39 32.11
N ASP A 2 -1.86 30.21 32.30
CA ASP A 2 -1.47 31.26 31.36
C ASP A 2 -0.72 30.69 30.15
N LEU A 3 -0.87 31.31 28.96
CA LEU A 3 -0.29 30.81 27.71
C LEU A 3 1.24 30.74 27.78
N GLU A 4 1.86 31.63 28.57
CA GLU A 4 3.30 31.60 28.83
C GLU A 4 3.74 30.42 29.71
N GLN A 5 2.90 29.98 30.66
CA GLN A 5 3.20 28.79 31.47
C GLN A 5 3.10 27.49 30.65
N TYR A 6 2.23 27.46 29.64
CA TYR A 6 2.09 26.31 28.75
C TYR A 6 3.29 26.16 27.79
N ILE A 7 3.87 27.27 27.32
CA ILE A 7 5.07 27.27 26.48
C ILE A 7 6.31 26.86 27.30
N ALA A 8 6.44 27.35 28.53
CA ALA A 8 7.54 26.96 29.43
C ALA A 8 7.49 25.48 29.85
N PHE A 9 6.29 24.88 29.95
CA PHE A 9 6.14 23.46 30.25
C PHE A 9 6.54 22.56 29.06
N ARG A 10 6.37 23.03 27.81
CA ARG A 10 6.79 22.27 26.61
C ARG A 10 8.30 22.31 26.36
N GLY A 11 8.99 23.39 26.72
CA GLY A 11 10.42 23.56 26.46
C GLY A 11 11.36 22.71 27.32
N ARG A 12 10.88 22.13 28.44
CA ARG A 12 11.75 21.44 29.41
C ARG A 12 11.87 19.92 29.22
N LYS A 13 11.32 19.36 28.15
CA LYS A 13 11.25 17.89 27.93
C LYS A 13 12.22 17.34 26.87
N GLU A 14 13.07 18.15 26.25
CA GLU A 14 13.98 17.70 25.17
C GLU A 14 15.47 17.61 25.52
N GLU A 15 15.92 17.97 26.73
CA GLU A 15 17.38 18.02 27.04
C GLU A 15 17.94 16.88 27.93
N GLN A 16 17.25 15.75 28.09
CA GLN A 16 17.80 14.59 28.84
C GLN A 16 17.77 13.27 28.07
N TYR A 17 18.36 13.25 26.88
CA TYR A 17 18.73 12.00 26.19
C TYR A 17 20.12 12.10 25.55
N THR A 18 21.15 12.27 26.39
CA THR A 18 22.53 11.92 26.03
C THR A 18 23.07 10.93 27.05
N SER A 19 23.63 9.84 26.56
CA SER A 19 24.37 8.79 27.29
C SER A 19 23.54 7.70 27.98
N LEU A 20 23.22 6.64 27.23
CA LEU A 20 22.93 5.31 27.81
C LEU A 20 24.07 4.34 27.45
N PRO A 21 24.51 3.48 28.40
CA PRO A 21 25.62 2.56 28.18
C PRO A 21 25.26 1.44 27.21
N SER A 22 26.26 1.04 26.41
CA SER A 22 26.17 -0.05 25.43
C SER A 22 26.01 -1.41 26.12
N VAL A 23 24.78 -1.94 26.11
CA VAL A 23 24.50 -3.32 26.53
C VAL A 23 25.00 -4.26 25.43
N THR A 24 26.07 -5.01 25.72
CA THR A 24 26.58 -6.08 24.85
C THR A 24 25.68 -7.31 24.96
N TRP A 25 24.84 -7.53 23.97
CA TRP A 25 24.05 -8.75 23.85
C TRP A 25 24.96 -9.90 23.41
N LYS A 26 25.27 -10.82 24.35
CA LYS A 26 25.90 -12.10 24.02
C LYS A 26 24.96 -12.90 23.12
N LYS A 27 25.37 -13.06 21.87
CA LYS A 27 24.68 -13.81 20.82
C LYS A 27 24.73 -15.31 21.14
N LYS A 28 23.71 -15.82 21.81
CA LYS A 28 23.51 -17.26 22.01
C LYS A 28 22.79 -17.80 20.76
N THR A 29 23.54 -18.49 19.91
CA THR A 29 23.03 -19.25 18.77
C THR A 29 22.20 -20.44 19.27
N ALA A 30 20.88 -20.26 19.35
CA ALA A 30 19.93 -21.35 19.36
C ALA A 30 19.44 -21.55 17.93
N LYS A 31 19.83 -22.67 17.33
CA LYS A 31 19.44 -23.12 16.00
C LYS A 31 18.54 -24.34 16.23
N ALA A 32 17.23 -24.12 16.38
CA ALA A 32 16.20 -25.17 16.37
C ALA A 32 14.79 -24.56 16.25
N GLU A 33 13.89 -25.29 15.59
CA GLU A 33 12.46 -25.42 15.96
C GLU A 33 11.43 -24.34 15.55
N ILE A 34 11.54 -23.69 14.38
CA ILE A 34 10.44 -22.84 13.86
C ILE A 34 9.79 -23.40 12.58
N GLU A 35 10.40 -24.41 11.93
CA GLU A 35 9.88 -25.00 10.69
C GLU A 35 9.04 -26.27 10.90
N GLU A 36 8.90 -26.75 12.14
CA GLU A 36 8.17 -27.98 12.45
C GLU A 36 6.67 -27.77 12.69
N LEU A 37 6.24 -26.57 13.10
CA LEU A 37 4.82 -26.32 13.42
C LEU A 37 3.89 -26.09 12.22
N PHE A 38 4.44 -26.12 11.00
CA PHE A 38 3.69 -26.10 9.74
C PHE A 38 4.11 -27.24 8.79
N SER A 39 4.96 -28.18 9.25
CA SER A 39 5.39 -29.35 8.46
C SER A 39 4.66 -30.64 8.86
N GLU A 40 3.92 -30.67 9.98
CA GLU A 40 3.40 -31.91 10.57
C GLU A 40 1.87 -32.09 10.47
N SER A 41 1.25 -31.70 9.35
CA SER A 41 -0.16 -32.07 9.11
C SER A 41 -0.52 -32.27 7.63
N GLN A 42 0.44 -32.74 6.82
CA GLN A 42 0.21 -33.08 5.41
C GLN A 42 0.21 -34.60 5.13
N GLU A 43 0.28 -35.48 6.12
CA GLU A 43 0.12 -36.93 5.89
C GLU A 43 -0.68 -37.53 7.05
N ASP A 44 -1.98 -37.77 6.85
CA ASP A 44 -2.77 -38.82 7.53
C ASP A 44 -4.29 -38.79 7.23
N PHE A 45 -4.81 -37.84 6.45
CA PHE A 45 -6.26 -37.74 6.22
C PHE A 45 -6.78 -38.26 4.87
N LEU A 46 -5.97 -38.92 4.04
CA LEU A 46 -6.42 -39.55 2.79
C LEU A 46 -5.70 -40.89 2.54
N SER A 47 -6.18 -41.95 3.20
CA SER A 47 -5.99 -43.33 2.73
C SER A 47 -7.36 -43.98 2.50
N PRO A 48 -7.81 -44.17 1.25
CA PRO A 48 -8.67 -45.28 0.94
C PRO A 48 -7.78 -46.55 0.89
N SER A 49 -8.12 -47.49 1.76
CA SER A 49 -7.61 -48.85 1.76
C SER A 49 -7.70 -49.50 0.38
N SER A 50 -6.57 -49.87 -0.21
CA SER A 50 -6.50 -50.96 -1.18
C SER A 50 -5.18 -51.71 -1.02
N THR A 51 -5.31 -52.92 -0.50
CA THR A 51 -4.33 -53.99 -0.39
C THR A 51 -3.84 -54.47 -1.75
N GLY A 52 -2.54 -54.81 -1.88
CA GLY A 52 -2.12 -55.89 -2.77
C GLY A 52 -0.77 -55.76 -3.47
N ASN A 53 0.21 -56.49 -2.93
CA ASN A 53 1.30 -57.22 -3.60
C ASN A 53 2.57 -56.50 -4.14
N LEU A 54 3.67 -56.77 -3.42
CA LEU A 54 5.05 -57.00 -3.90
C LEU A 54 5.12 -58.29 -4.76
N PRO A 55 6.16 -58.56 -5.61
CA PRO A 55 7.61 -58.57 -5.29
C PRO A 55 8.54 -58.01 -6.42
N ALA A 56 9.66 -57.32 -6.13
CA ALA A 56 11.02 -57.77 -5.76
C ALA A 56 12.06 -57.56 -6.89
N ALA A 57 13.23 -57.03 -6.48
CA ALA A 57 14.55 -57.01 -7.12
C ALA A 57 14.73 -56.22 -8.44
N VAL A 58 15.64 -55.24 -8.44
CA VAL A 58 17.05 -55.37 -8.87
C VAL A 58 17.77 -54.06 -8.55
N ALA A 59 18.96 -54.18 -7.95
CA ALA A 59 19.87 -53.11 -7.62
C ALA A 59 20.68 -52.67 -8.85
N VAL A 60 20.76 -51.35 -9.11
CA VAL A 60 21.93 -50.72 -9.76
C VAL A 60 22.13 -49.36 -9.11
N ALA A 61 23.30 -49.19 -8.50
CA ALA A 61 23.80 -47.95 -7.94
C ALA A 61 24.61 -47.21 -9.00
N GLU A 62 24.20 -46.00 -9.39
CA GLU A 62 25.08 -45.01 -10.00
C GLU A 62 24.72 -43.61 -9.48
N GLY A 63 25.74 -42.95 -8.93
CA GLY A 63 25.64 -41.69 -8.22
C GLY A 63 25.32 -40.52 -9.15
N SER A 64 24.09 -40.03 -9.06
CA SER A 64 23.74 -38.67 -9.47
C SER A 64 23.63 -37.83 -8.21
N THR A 65 24.62 -36.95 -8.02
CA THR A 65 24.60 -35.86 -7.04
C THR A 65 23.49 -34.89 -7.45
N SER A 66 22.25 -35.26 -7.11
CA SER A 66 21.06 -34.44 -7.28
C SER A 66 21.18 -33.26 -6.33
N GLU A 67 21.51 -32.10 -6.87
CA GLU A 67 21.42 -30.83 -6.16
C GLU A 67 20.01 -30.70 -5.60
N ASN A 68 19.93 -30.74 -4.27
CA ASN A 68 18.70 -30.73 -3.49
C ASN A 68 18.07 -29.32 -3.54
N VAL A 69 17.57 -28.92 -4.71
CA VAL A 69 16.87 -27.64 -4.89
C VAL A 69 15.49 -27.80 -4.25
N PRO A 70 15.17 -27.04 -3.19
CA PRO A 70 13.89 -27.18 -2.51
C PRO A 70 12.75 -26.94 -3.50
N PRO A 71 11.69 -27.76 -3.46
CA PRO A 71 10.59 -27.68 -4.41
C PRO A 71 9.99 -26.28 -4.38
N ARG A 72 9.90 -25.63 -5.54
CA ARG A 72 9.26 -24.32 -5.68
C ARG A 72 7.81 -24.47 -5.21
N ARG A 73 7.46 -23.75 -4.13
CA ARG A 73 6.10 -23.74 -3.58
C ARG A 73 5.13 -23.34 -4.69
N LYS A 74 4.31 -24.30 -5.15
CA LYS A 74 3.27 -24.05 -6.15
C LYS A 74 2.32 -23.00 -5.58
N ARG A 75 1.97 -21.99 -6.38
CA ARG A 75 0.93 -21.03 -6.01
C ARG A 75 -0.37 -21.79 -5.84
N LEU A 76 -1.03 -21.60 -4.70
CA LEU A 76 -2.33 -22.22 -4.42
C LEU A 76 -3.37 -21.68 -5.40
N GLU A 77 -4.25 -22.56 -5.86
CA GLU A 77 -5.40 -22.18 -6.67
C GLU A 77 -6.33 -21.23 -5.90
N PRO A 78 -7.06 -20.32 -6.57
CA PRO A 78 -7.94 -19.37 -5.90
C PRO A 78 -9.00 -20.04 -5.02
N ALA A 79 -9.60 -21.14 -5.48
CA ALA A 79 -10.60 -21.90 -4.73
C ALA A 79 -10.01 -22.50 -3.43
N ASP A 80 -8.80 -23.07 -3.50
CA ASP A 80 -8.11 -23.64 -2.34
C ASP A 80 -7.75 -22.56 -1.31
N ARG A 81 -7.36 -21.36 -1.78
CA ARG A 81 -7.09 -20.21 -0.91
C ARG A 81 -8.35 -19.75 -0.18
N HIS A 82 -9.50 -19.68 -0.86
CA HIS A 82 -10.78 -19.35 -0.23
C HIS A 82 -11.19 -20.40 0.81
N LYS A 83 -11.04 -21.70 0.49
CA LYS A 83 -11.30 -22.77 1.46
C LYS A 83 -10.42 -22.64 2.70
N ARG A 84 -9.12 -22.37 2.52
CA ARG A 84 -8.19 -22.13 3.65
C ARG A 84 -8.54 -20.89 4.46
N PHE A 85 -9.01 -19.83 3.79
CA PHE A 85 -9.51 -18.63 4.46
C PHE A 85 -10.68 -18.98 5.38
N GLU A 86 -11.70 -19.66 4.85
CA GLU A 86 -12.89 -20.06 5.63
C GLU A 86 -12.52 -21.00 6.78
N GLU A 87 -11.63 -21.98 6.56
CA GLU A 87 -11.16 -22.87 7.62
C GLU A 87 -10.47 -22.11 8.76
N LEU A 88 -9.59 -21.15 8.44
CA LEU A 88 -8.92 -20.32 9.45
C LEU A 88 -9.90 -19.37 10.15
N TYR A 89 -10.84 -18.80 9.40
CA TYR A 89 -11.87 -17.93 9.92
C TYR A 89 -12.77 -18.68 10.93
N GLN A 90 -13.25 -19.86 10.55
CA GLN A 90 -14.07 -20.71 11.42
C GLN A 90 -13.30 -21.18 12.67
N LYS A 91 -11.99 -21.46 12.55
CA LYS A 91 -11.14 -21.77 13.71
C LYS A 91 -10.97 -20.58 14.65
N LEU A 92 -10.98 -19.35 14.14
CA LEU A 92 -10.81 -18.12 14.93
C LEU A 92 -12.07 -17.74 15.71
N LEU A 93 -13.26 -18.01 15.15
CA LEU A 93 -14.54 -17.60 15.74
C LEU A 93 -14.79 -18.10 17.17
N PRO A 94 -14.56 -19.38 17.52
CA PRO A 94 -14.72 -19.85 18.90
C PRO A 94 -13.85 -19.07 19.88
N HIS A 95 -12.61 -18.75 19.51
CA HIS A 95 -11.71 -18.01 20.39
C HIS A 95 -12.17 -16.57 20.64
N LEU A 96 -12.82 -15.95 19.65
CA LEU A 96 -13.31 -14.58 19.74
C LEU A 96 -14.66 -14.46 20.44
N ASN A 97 -15.55 -15.44 20.23
CA ASN A 97 -16.92 -15.40 20.74
C ASN A 97 -17.07 -16.12 22.09
N SER A 98 -16.16 -17.04 22.48
CA SER A 98 -16.23 -17.72 23.78
C SER A 98 -16.03 -16.77 24.95
N ASP A 99 -16.71 -17.09 26.06
CA ASP A 99 -16.53 -16.42 27.34
C ASP A 99 -15.09 -16.47 27.84
N VAL A 100 -14.71 -15.50 28.68
CA VAL A 100 -13.36 -15.37 29.25
C VAL A 100 -12.90 -16.66 29.93
N LYS A 101 -13.82 -17.42 30.56
CA LYS A 101 -13.51 -18.68 31.25
C LYS A 101 -13.20 -19.82 30.28
N GLU A 102 -13.98 -19.96 29.21
CA GLU A 102 -13.77 -20.99 28.19
C GLU A 102 -12.52 -20.71 27.37
N ARG A 103 -12.28 -19.43 27.08
CA ARG A 103 -11.12 -18.98 26.29
C ARG A 103 -9.79 -19.34 26.95
N ARG A 104 -9.72 -19.35 28.28
CA ARG A 104 -8.52 -19.78 29.03
C ARG A 104 -8.19 -21.26 28.82
N LYS A 105 -9.16 -22.09 28.42
CA LYS A 105 -8.96 -23.52 28.11
C LYS A 105 -8.44 -23.72 26.70
N LEU A 106 -8.69 -22.78 25.79
CA LEU A 106 -8.27 -22.85 24.40
C LEU A 106 -6.79 -22.43 24.26
N ARG A 107 -6.09 -23.02 23.28
CA ARG A 107 -4.71 -22.62 22.98
C ARG A 107 -4.66 -21.16 22.51
N PRO A 108 -3.71 -20.33 22.97
CA PRO A 108 -3.57 -18.96 22.51
C PRO A 108 -3.36 -18.90 20.99
N ILE A 109 -4.13 -18.05 20.30
CA ILE A 109 -3.98 -17.84 18.86
C ILE A 109 -2.72 -17.01 18.62
N ARG A 110 -1.91 -17.47 17.68
CA ARG A 110 -0.69 -16.76 17.26
C ARG A 110 -1.06 -15.60 16.35
N TYR A 111 -0.34 -14.50 16.48
CA TYR A 111 -0.49 -13.32 15.62
C TYR A 111 -0.34 -13.64 14.13
N THR A 112 0.49 -14.63 13.77
CA THR A 112 0.66 -15.07 12.38
C THR A 112 -0.63 -15.57 11.73
N VAL A 113 -1.59 -16.09 12.51
CA VAL A 113 -2.90 -16.50 11.97
C VAL A 113 -3.64 -15.30 11.37
N TRP A 114 -3.56 -14.14 12.02
CA TRP A 114 -4.17 -12.91 11.52
C TRP A 114 -3.51 -12.38 10.27
N THR A 115 -2.18 -12.43 10.20
CA THR A 115 -1.47 -12.02 8.97
C THR A 115 -1.83 -12.93 7.80
N HIS A 116 -1.91 -14.25 8.05
CA HIS A 116 -2.35 -15.20 7.03
C HIS A 116 -3.79 -14.99 6.59
N LEU A 117 -4.70 -14.65 7.51
CA LEU A 117 -6.10 -14.39 7.19
C LEU A 117 -6.22 -13.18 6.24
N VAL A 118 -5.47 -12.11 6.48
CA VAL A 118 -5.41 -10.94 5.58
C VAL A 118 -4.81 -11.29 4.23
N ASP A 119 -3.70 -12.04 4.21
CA ASP A 119 -3.04 -12.45 2.95
C ASP A 119 -3.90 -13.42 2.10
N LEU A 120 -4.79 -14.19 2.75
CA LEU A 120 -5.66 -15.15 2.08
C LEU A 120 -6.93 -14.51 1.51
N ALA A 121 -7.38 -13.37 2.04
CA ALA A 121 -8.59 -12.68 1.58
C ALA A 121 -8.49 -12.30 0.09
N GLN A 122 -9.44 -12.73 -0.72
CA GLN A 122 -9.48 -12.52 -2.16
C GLN A 122 -10.50 -11.46 -2.59
N ASN A 123 -11.49 -11.21 -1.75
CA ASN A 123 -12.63 -10.36 -2.05
C ASN A 123 -12.76 -9.25 -0.99
N GLU A 124 -13.46 -8.18 -1.35
CA GLU A 124 -13.77 -7.08 -0.44
C GLU A 124 -14.51 -7.57 0.81
N GLU A 125 -15.50 -8.45 0.64
CA GLU A 125 -16.31 -9.01 1.71
C GLU A 125 -15.49 -9.84 2.70
N GLU A 126 -14.52 -10.61 2.20
CA GLU A 126 -13.62 -11.40 3.04
C GLU A 126 -12.72 -10.48 3.86
N LEU A 127 -12.13 -9.46 3.24
CA LEU A 127 -11.31 -8.48 3.94
C LEU A 127 -12.12 -7.72 5.00
N GLN A 128 -13.35 -7.33 4.67
CA GLN A 128 -14.28 -6.68 5.60
C GLN A 128 -14.60 -7.59 6.79
N ARG A 129 -14.88 -8.88 6.55
CA ARG A 129 -15.08 -9.87 7.62
C ARG A 129 -13.87 -9.94 8.57
N VAL A 130 -12.65 -9.89 8.05
CA VAL A 130 -11.44 -9.85 8.90
C VAL A 130 -11.37 -8.57 9.73
N VAL A 131 -11.66 -7.42 9.13
CA VAL A 131 -11.66 -6.12 9.81
C VAL A 131 -12.70 -6.09 10.94
N ASP A 132 -13.90 -6.63 10.72
CA ASP A 132 -14.97 -6.68 11.71
C ASP A 132 -14.67 -7.56 12.92
N LEU A 133 -13.71 -8.50 12.81
CA LEU A 133 -13.22 -9.28 13.94
C LEU A 133 -12.19 -8.54 14.81
N ALA A 134 -11.56 -7.47 14.31
CA ALA A 134 -10.49 -6.77 15.01
C ALA A 134 -10.90 -6.19 16.39
N PRO A 135 -12.10 -5.58 16.56
CA PRO A 135 -12.53 -5.10 17.88
C PRO A 135 -12.66 -6.24 18.89
N LYS A 136 -13.20 -7.40 18.47
CA LYS A 136 -13.34 -8.58 19.33
C LYS A 136 -11.98 -9.10 19.78
N TRP A 137 -11.00 -9.11 18.89
CA TRP A 137 -9.63 -9.52 19.22
C TRP A 137 -9.00 -8.64 20.30
N LYS A 138 -9.19 -7.33 20.18
CA LYS A 138 -8.69 -6.39 21.19
C LYS A 138 -9.31 -6.66 22.56
N ASP A 139 -10.61 -6.93 22.62
CA ASP A 139 -11.28 -7.26 23.89
C ASP A 139 -10.71 -8.55 24.51
N VAL A 140 -10.30 -9.51 23.69
CA VAL A 140 -9.62 -10.73 24.13
C VAL A 140 -8.30 -10.43 24.84
N HIS A 141 -7.52 -9.50 24.29
CA HIS A 141 -6.18 -9.25 24.79
C HIS A 141 -6.05 -8.01 25.69
N ARG A 142 -7.18 -7.40 26.09
CA ARG A 142 -7.19 -6.24 26.99
C ARG A 142 -6.45 -6.47 28.30
N SER A 143 -6.40 -7.71 28.79
CA SER A 143 -5.69 -8.07 30.02
C SER A 143 -4.16 -8.13 29.85
N VAL A 144 -3.64 -8.16 28.63
CA VAL A 144 -2.21 -8.29 28.35
C VAL A 144 -1.67 -6.92 27.93
N LYS A 145 -1.30 -6.11 28.93
CA LYS A 145 -0.92 -4.68 28.79
C LYS A 145 0.09 -4.38 27.68
N ASP A 146 0.97 -5.32 27.35
CA ASP A 146 2.08 -5.06 26.41
C ASP A 146 2.07 -5.91 25.14
N LYS A 147 1.09 -6.81 24.94
CA LYS A 147 1.09 -7.75 23.79
C LYS A 147 -0.27 -7.92 23.10
N GLY A 148 -1.26 -7.11 23.48
CA GLY A 148 -2.64 -7.31 23.06
C GLY A 148 -3.12 -6.48 21.87
N GLY A 149 -2.37 -5.46 21.46
CA GLY A 149 -2.75 -4.62 20.34
C GLY A 149 -2.43 -5.26 19.00
N LEU A 150 -3.30 -5.05 18.01
CA LEU A 150 -2.91 -5.21 16.61
C LEU A 150 -1.82 -4.17 16.30
N GLU A 151 -0.65 -4.65 15.92
CA GLU A 151 0.50 -3.78 15.66
C GLU A 151 0.26 -2.89 14.44
N LYS A 152 1.06 -1.82 14.32
CA LYS A 152 1.11 -0.95 13.12
C LYS A 152 1.29 -1.75 11.83
N GLN A 153 2.03 -2.85 11.90
CA GLN A 153 2.27 -3.75 10.78
C GLN A 153 0.98 -4.39 10.26
N TRP A 154 0.02 -4.69 11.14
CA TRP A 154 -1.26 -5.26 10.73
C TRP A 154 -2.08 -4.26 9.90
N GLY A 155 -2.13 -3.01 10.36
CA GLY A 155 -2.76 -1.92 9.60
C GLY A 155 -2.12 -1.73 8.22
N GLU A 156 -0.80 -1.84 8.11
CA GLU A 156 -0.09 -1.82 6.82
C GLU A 156 -0.49 -2.98 5.90
N LEU A 157 -0.68 -4.19 6.45
CA LEU A 157 -1.12 -5.35 5.66
C LEU A 157 -2.54 -5.15 5.12
N ILE A 158 -3.47 -4.66 5.95
CA ILE A 158 -4.84 -4.37 5.51
C ILE A 158 -4.85 -3.34 4.38
N VAL A 159 -4.11 -2.23 4.50
CA VAL A 159 -4.07 -1.22 3.43
C VAL A 159 -3.48 -1.80 2.15
N ARG A 160 -2.40 -2.58 2.24
CA ARG A 160 -1.80 -3.23 1.06
C ARG A 160 -2.75 -4.22 0.40
N GLN A 161 -3.48 -4.99 1.20
CA GLN A 161 -4.46 -5.93 0.69
C GLN A 161 -5.62 -5.20 0.02
N ALA A 162 -6.18 -4.17 0.68
CA ALA A 162 -7.22 -3.31 0.12
C ALA A 162 -6.79 -2.63 -1.20
N GLU A 163 -5.54 -2.15 -1.29
CA GLU A 163 -4.96 -1.63 -2.53
C GLU A 163 -4.89 -2.72 -3.61
N SER A 164 -4.49 -3.94 -3.26
CA SER A 164 -4.38 -5.06 -4.21
C SER A 164 -5.72 -5.54 -4.75
N LEU A 165 -6.78 -5.47 -3.92
CA LEU A 165 -8.15 -5.86 -4.26
C LEU A 165 -8.93 -4.72 -4.92
N GLY A 166 -8.40 -3.50 -4.90
CA GLY A 166 -9.07 -2.32 -5.45
C GLY A 166 -10.21 -1.78 -4.57
N CYS A 167 -10.26 -2.15 -3.28
CA CYS A 167 -11.28 -1.74 -2.32
C CYS A 167 -10.71 -0.89 -1.15
N PRO A 168 -10.08 0.27 -1.42
CA PRO A 168 -9.49 1.11 -0.39
C PRO A 168 -10.50 1.68 0.62
N GLN A 169 -11.80 1.65 0.31
CA GLN A 169 -12.88 2.13 1.19
C GLN A 169 -12.98 1.31 2.47
N VAL A 170 -12.77 -0.01 2.42
CA VAL A 170 -12.73 -0.88 3.60
C VAL A 170 -11.66 -0.41 4.59
N ALA A 171 -10.46 -0.11 4.09
CA ALA A 171 -9.40 0.42 4.92
C ALA A 171 -9.72 1.84 5.43
N LEU A 172 -10.29 2.69 4.59
CA LEU A 172 -10.68 4.06 4.96
C LEU A 172 -11.72 4.05 6.08
N GLU A 173 -12.76 3.22 6.01
CA GLU A 173 -13.78 3.09 7.04
C GLU A 173 -13.19 2.59 8.36
N MET A 174 -12.32 1.58 8.28
CA MET A 174 -11.61 1.05 9.45
C MET A 174 -10.81 2.14 10.17
N PHE A 175 -10.02 2.93 9.45
CA PHE A 175 -9.20 3.97 10.09
C PHE A 175 -9.99 5.21 10.49
N SER A 176 -11.10 5.51 9.81
CA SER A 176 -12.01 6.61 10.18
C SER A 176 -12.70 6.31 11.52
N ASN A 177 -13.04 5.04 11.77
CA ASN A 177 -13.64 4.59 13.02
C ASN A 177 -12.59 4.21 14.08
N HIS A 178 -11.64 5.12 14.37
CA HIS A 178 -10.53 4.85 15.30
C HIS A 178 -11.00 4.37 16.69
N ALA A 179 -12.12 4.90 17.19
CA ALA A 179 -12.67 4.50 18.49
C ALA A 179 -13.06 3.01 18.55
N LYS A 180 -13.63 2.47 17.45
CA LYS A 180 -14.06 1.07 17.33
C LYS A 180 -12.85 0.15 17.22
N TYR A 181 -11.96 0.43 16.27
CA TYR A 181 -10.89 -0.51 15.92
C TYR A 181 -9.60 -0.32 16.72
N GLN A 182 -9.24 0.92 17.09
CA GLN A 182 -8.00 1.30 17.79
C GLN A 182 -6.72 0.76 17.15
N ILE A 183 -6.73 0.57 15.83
CA ILE A 183 -5.55 0.15 15.08
C ILE A 183 -4.73 1.41 14.75
N PRO A 184 -3.44 1.46 15.11
CA PRO A 184 -2.60 2.61 14.78
C PRO A 184 -2.32 2.66 13.27
N LEU A 185 -2.61 3.80 12.63
CA LEU A 185 -2.21 4.07 11.26
C LEU A 185 -0.71 4.47 11.23
N SER A 186 0.09 3.80 10.41
CA SER A 186 1.48 4.19 10.16
C SER A 186 1.60 5.15 8.97
N LEU A 187 2.68 5.93 8.90
CA LEU A 187 2.91 6.84 7.77
C LEU A 187 2.99 6.11 6.41
N PRO A 188 3.70 4.97 6.27
CA PRO A 188 3.66 4.19 5.04
C PRO A 188 2.24 3.70 4.70
N ALA A 189 1.47 3.20 5.68
CA ALA A 189 0.08 2.81 5.46
C ALA A 189 -0.77 3.98 4.96
N ALA A 190 -0.63 5.16 5.56
CA ALA A 190 -1.38 6.35 5.16
C ALA A 190 -1.03 6.80 3.74
N ARG A 191 0.25 6.70 3.32
CA ARG A 191 0.66 6.98 1.93
C ARG A 191 0.11 5.97 0.94
N HIS A 192 0.13 4.68 1.28
CA HIS A 192 -0.48 3.63 0.46
C HIS A 192 -1.99 3.85 0.31
N LEU A 193 -2.69 4.22 1.39
CA LEU A 193 -4.11 4.53 1.37
C LEU A 193 -4.42 5.75 0.49
N LEU A 194 -3.62 6.83 0.58
CA LEU A 194 -3.74 7.96 -0.34
C LEU A 194 -3.45 7.57 -1.79
N HIS A 195 -2.47 6.69 -2.01
CA HIS A 195 -2.12 6.20 -3.34
C HIS A 195 -3.27 5.40 -3.98
N SER A 196 -3.97 4.55 -3.24
CA SER A 196 -5.12 3.82 -3.77
C SER A 196 -6.33 4.73 -3.99
N LEU A 197 -6.61 5.65 -3.07
CA LEU A 197 -7.77 6.55 -3.16
C LEU A 197 -7.66 7.56 -4.32
N HIS A 198 -6.51 8.21 -4.53
CA HIS A 198 -6.41 9.30 -5.51
C HIS A 198 -6.64 8.88 -6.98
N GLN A 199 -6.62 7.59 -7.29
CA GLN A 199 -6.77 7.09 -8.66
C GLN A 199 -8.23 6.82 -9.02
N THR A 200 -9.00 6.25 -8.11
CA THR A 200 -10.32 5.67 -8.39
C THR A 200 -11.46 6.31 -7.60
N ASN A 201 -11.17 6.98 -6.49
CA ASN A 201 -12.19 7.41 -5.53
C ASN A 201 -12.55 8.90 -5.65
N PRO A 202 -13.73 9.31 -5.15
CA PRO A 202 -14.10 10.72 -5.08
C PRO A 202 -13.11 11.52 -4.22
N LEU A 203 -12.99 12.82 -4.49
CA LEU A 203 -12.09 13.70 -3.73
C LEU A 203 -12.40 13.69 -2.23
N GLN A 204 -13.67 13.54 -1.86
CA GLN A 204 -14.08 13.48 -0.46
C GLN A 204 -13.31 12.41 0.33
N ASP A 205 -13.13 11.21 -0.25
CA ASP A 205 -12.42 10.12 0.41
C ASP A 205 -10.94 10.42 0.57
N VAL A 206 -10.34 11.07 -0.44
CA VAL A 206 -8.95 11.56 -0.36
C VAL A 206 -8.81 12.58 0.77
N MET A 207 -9.76 13.52 0.90
CA MET A 207 -9.73 14.51 1.97
C MET A 207 -9.98 13.90 3.35
N THR A 208 -10.84 12.87 3.45
CA THR A 208 -11.00 12.08 4.67
C THR A 208 -9.69 11.42 5.05
N ALA A 209 -8.99 10.78 4.10
CA ALA A 209 -7.68 10.17 4.35
C ALA A 209 -6.62 11.21 4.75
N VAL A 210 -6.65 12.43 4.21
CA VAL A 210 -5.80 13.54 4.66
C VAL A 210 -6.10 13.94 6.10
N ALA A 211 -7.38 13.99 6.50
CA ALA A 211 -7.77 14.31 7.87
C ALA A 211 -7.26 13.28 8.89
N LEU A 212 -7.14 12.01 8.50
CA LEU A 212 -6.56 10.95 9.34
C LEU A 212 -5.12 11.25 9.77
N TYR A 213 -4.35 12.04 9.01
CA TYR A 213 -2.99 12.42 9.43
C TYR A 213 -2.99 13.16 10.76
N GLY A 214 -3.96 14.05 10.99
CA GLY A 214 -4.11 14.76 12.26
C GLY A 214 -4.58 13.83 13.38
N VAL A 215 -5.58 12.99 13.10
CA VAL A 215 -6.15 12.05 14.08
C VAL A 215 -5.10 11.08 14.62
N TYR A 216 -4.21 10.60 13.76
CA TYR A 216 -3.18 9.62 14.11
C TYR A 216 -1.81 10.26 14.47
N ASN A 217 -1.76 11.60 14.63
CA ASN A 217 -0.52 12.34 14.90
C ASN A 217 0.61 12.02 13.90
N LEU A 218 0.27 11.83 12.64
CA LEU A 218 1.22 11.64 11.56
C LEU A 218 1.80 12.99 11.12
N LYS A 219 2.92 12.93 10.39
CA LYS A 219 3.54 14.12 9.80
C LYS A 219 2.51 14.82 8.89
N PRO A 220 2.14 16.10 9.11
CA PRO A 220 1.14 16.78 8.29
C PRO A 220 1.44 16.66 6.79
N VAL A 221 0.38 16.54 5.98
CA VAL A 221 0.51 16.34 4.53
C VAL A 221 1.32 17.45 3.86
N SER A 222 1.21 18.70 4.33
CA SER A 222 2.01 19.84 3.84
C SER A 222 3.52 19.64 4.00
N ASN A 223 3.94 18.82 4.96
CA ASN A 223 5.34 18.57 5.28
C ASN A 223 5.82 17.22 4.71
N ASP A 224 4.94 16.43 4.10
CA ASP A 224 5.27 15.13 3.52
C ASP A 224 5.13 15.16 1.99
N LEU A 225 6.27 15.18 1.30
CA LEU A 225 6.33 15.41 -0.14
C LEU A 225 5.55 14.38 -0.96
N VAL A 226 5.57 13.11 -0.55
CA VAL A 226 4.86 12.03 -1.24
C VAL A 226 3.35 12.22 -1.10
N SER A 227 2.88 12.44 0.12
CA SER A 227 1.46 12.65 0.41
C SER A 227 0.92 13.92 -0.25
N LEU A 228 1.69 15.02 -0.19
CA LEU A 228 1.33 16.28 -0.85
C LEU A 228 1.24 16.10 -2.36
N GLY A 229 2.20 15.41 -2.98
CA GLY A 229 2.17 15.11 -4.40
C GLY A 229 0.94 14.29 -4.81
N LEU A 230 0.54 13.30 -4.01
CA LEU A 230 -0.66 12.48 -4.24
C LEU A 230 -1.95 13.31 -4.16
N VAL A 231 -2.07 14.19 -3.15
CA VAL A 231 -3.24 15.06 -2.98
C VAL A 231 -3.33 16.11 -4.08
N CYS A 232 -2.22 16.76 -4.42
CA CYS A 232 -2.14 17.68 -5.56
C CYS A 232 -2.54 16.98 -6.86
N ARG A 233 -2.10 15.73 -7.07
CA ARG A 233 -2.52 14.94 -8.24
C ARG A 233 -4.04 14.70 -8.24
N ALA A 234 -4.62 14.28 -7.11
CA ALA A 234 -6.06 14.05 -6.98
C ALA A 234 -6.87 15.30 -7.35
N LEU A 235 -6.51 16.44 -6.77
CA LEU A 235 -7.13 17.74 -7.05
C LEU A 235 -6.96 18.14 -8.52
N SER A 236 -5.75 17.98 -9.06
CA SER A 236 -5.47 18.30 -10.46
C SER A 236 -6.30 17.48 -11.44
N ASN A 237 -6.59 16.20 -11.13
CA ASN A 237 -7.45 15.36 -11.97
C ASN A 237 -8.92 15.83 -11.96
N GLN A 238 -9.37 16.41 -10.84
CA GLN A 238 -10.72 16.95 -10.73
C GLN A 238 -10.87 18.30 -11.44
N ILE A 239 -9.86 19.17 -11.34
CA ILE A 239 -9.85 20.50 -11.96
C ILE A 239 -9.59 20.37 -13.47
N TYR A 240 -8.66 19.49 -13.86
CA TYR A 240 -8.21 19.26 -15.22
C TYR A 240 -8.46 17.80 -15.62
N PRO A 241 -9.73 17.41 -15.86
CA PRO A 241 -10.04 16.06 -16.28
C PRO A 241 -9.28 15.76 -17.58
N LEU A 242 -8.68 14.56 -17.67
CA LEU A 242 -8.08 14.13 -18.94
C LEU A 242 -9.16 14.24 -20.01
N GLN A 243 -8.93 15.08 -21.02
CA GLN A 243 -9.65 14.94 -22.26
C GLN A 243 -9.32 13.55 -22.80
N LYS A 244 -10.33 12.67 -22.83
CA LYS A 244 -10.21 11.39 -23.52
C LYS A 244 -9.80 11.74 -24.96
N PRO A 245 -8.72 11.16 -25.51
CA PRO A 245 -8.34 11.45 -26.88
C PRO A 245 -9.58 11.28 -27.77
N PRO A 246 -9.84 12.21 -28.70
CA PRO A 246 -10.99 12.09 -29.58
C PRO A 246 -10.92 10.70 -30.21
N ALA A 247 -12.00 9.92 -30.05
CA ALA A 247 -12.05 8.58 -30.62
C ALA A 247 -11.61 8.70 -32.09
N PRO A 248 -10.72 7.80 -32.58
CA PRO A 248 -10.32 7.84 -33.98
C PRO A 248 -11.59 7.91 -34.80
N LYS A 249 -11.75 8.98 -35.60
CA LYS A 249 -12.93 9.16 -36.44
C LYS A 249 -13.04 7.89 -37.26
N SER A 250 -13.95 7.01 -36.86
CA SER A 250 -14.33 5.87 -37.68
C SER A 250 -14.79 6.48 -38.98
N GLU A 251 -14.05 6.19 -40.05
CA GLU A 251 -14.41 6.63 -41.39
C GLU A 251 -15.88 6.29 -41.64
N PRO A 252 -16.65 7.20 -42.26
CA PRO A 252 -18.05 6.94 -42.58
C PRO A 252 -18.10 5.77 -43.56
N VAL A 253 -18.34 4.56 -43.04
CA VAL A 253 -18.78 3.43 -43.86
C VAL A 253 -20.19 3.77 -44.32
N ASN A 254 -20.26 4.33 -45.52
CA ASN A 254 -21.47 4.58 -46.30
C ASN A 254 -22.39 3.36 -46.22
N SER A 255 -23.38 3.42 -45.33
CA SER A 255 -24.45 2.44 -45.23
C SER A 255 -25.75 3.22 -45.12
N SER A 256 -26.32 3.49 -46.29
CA SER A 256 -27.68 3.99 -46.45
C SER A 256 -28.67 2.99 -45.85
N SER A 257 -29.19 3.28 -44.65
CA SER A 257 -30.55 2.87 -44.30
C SER A 257 -31.11 3.85 -43.27
N ALA A 258 -32.07 4.65 -43.73
CA ALA A 258 -32.89 5.54 -42.93
C ALA A 258 -33.75 4.74 -41.94
N VAL A 259 -33.60 5.03 -40.65
CA VAL A 259 -34.67 4.97 -39.64
C VAL A 259 -34.43 6.12 -38.67
N GLU A 260 -35.28 7.14 -38.80
CA GLU A 260 -35.46 8.20 -37.82
C GLU A 260 -36.19 7.61 -36.60
N GLU A 261 -35.66 7.75 -35.37
CA GLU A 261 -36.51 8.06 -34.21
C GLU A 261 -35.71 8.47 -32.95
N SER A 262 -36.14 9.62 -32.43
CA SER A 262 -35.87 10.33 -31.18
C SER A 262 -35.07 9.65 -30.06
N ALA A 263 -33.91 10.24 -29.73
CA ALA A 263 -33.32 10.18 -28.40
C ALA A 263 -32.34 11.36 -28.19
N GLY A 264 -32.86 12.56 -27.93
CA GLY A 264 -32.03 13.72 -27.61
C GLY A 264 -32.75 14.65 -26.66
N GLU A 265 -32.33 14.67 -25.38
CA GLU A 265 -32.41 15.86 -24.49
C GLU A 265 -31.83 15.69 -23.07
N ALA A 266 -31.42 14.50 -22.61
CA ALA A 266 -31.00 14.31 -21.21
C ALA A 266 -29.55 14.73 -20.81
N SER A 267 -28.80 15.43 -21.67
CA SER A 267 -27.34 15.64 -21.49
C SER A 267 -26.94 17.01 -20.88
N SER A 268 -27.80 18.03 -20.91
CA SER A 268 -27.38 19.42 -20.64
C SER A 268 -27.33 19.83 -19.15
N GLU A 269 -28.14 19.24 -18.26
CA GLU A 269 -28.22 19.69 -16.85
C GLU A 269 -27.03 19.27 -15.96
N SER A 270 -26.33 18.18 -16.29
CA SER A 270 -25.24 17.67 -15.43
C SER A 270 -23.98 18.54 -15.45
N THR A 271 -23.77 19.33 -16.52
CA THR A 271 -22.54 20.10 -16.71
C THR A 271 -22.51 21.37 -15.85
N GLN A 272 -23.66 21.98 -15.58
CA GLN A 272 -23.71 23.28 -14.88
C GLN A 272 -23.46 23.16 -13.37
N LYS A 273 -23.92 22.07 -12.72
CA LYS A 273 -23.63 21.81 -11.30
C LYS A 273 -22.14 21.54 -11.05
N ARG A 274 -21.44 20.91 -11.99
CA ARG A 274 -20.01 20.60 -11.86
C ARG A 274 -19.14 21.86 -11.75
N ASN A 275 -19.51 22.94 -12.44
CA ASN A 275 -18.72 24.17 -12.47
C ASN A 275 -18.75 24.97 -11.15
N ARG A 276 -19.80 24.88 -10.33
CA ARG A 276 -19.90 25.66 -9.09
C ARG A 276 -18.92 25.19 -8.01
N ASN A 277 -18.68 23.88 -7.93
CA ASN A 277 -17.78 23.30 -6.92
C ASN A 277 -16.29 23.39 -7.29
N LEU A 278 -15.94 23.80 -8.51
CA LEU A 278 -14.54 23.86 -8.96
C LEU A 278 -13.76 25.04 -8.34
N LYS A 279 -14.44 26.14 -7.99
CA LYS A 279 -13.79 27.34 -7.42
C LYS A 279 -13.06 27.04 -6.10
N PRO A 280 -13.69 26.48 -5.05
CA PRO A 280 -12.98 26.17 -3.81
C PRO A 280 -11.89 25.12 -4.02
N THR A 281 -12.13 24.10 -4.83
CA THR A 281 -11.13 23.07 -5.16
C THR A 281 -9.90 23.69 -5.82
N LYS A 282 -10.09 24.65 -6.73
CA LYS A 282 -9.00 25.37 -7.40
C LYS A 282 -8.19 26.21 -6.41
N GLN A 283 -8.86 26.94 -5.50
CA GLN A 283 -8.17 27.71 -4.45
C GLN A 283 -7.34 26.81 -3.52
N VAL A 284 -7.90 25.68 -3.09
CA VAL A 284 -7.17 24.69 -2.29
C VAL A 284 -5.97 24.14 -3.05
N PHE A 285 -6.14 23.83 -4.34
CA PHE A 285 -5.05 23.36 -5.19
C PHE A 285 -3.93 24.40 -5.31
N GLU A 286 -4.26 25.67 -5.56
CA GLU A 286 -3.28 26.76 -5.64
C GLU A 286 -2.47 26.91 -4.33
N ALA A 287 -3.13 26.87 -3.17
CA ALA A 287 -2.47 26.91 -1.86
C ALA A 287 -1.54 25.70 -1.63
N LEU A 288 -1.96 24.52 -2.06
CA LEU A 288 -1.13 23.31 -1.96
C LEU A 288 0.04 23.32 -2.94
N ILE A 289 -0.09 23.96 -4.10
CA ILE A 289 1.04 24.16 -5.03
C ILE A 289 2.10 25.06 -4.41
N GLN A 290 1.71 26.13 -3.70
CA GLN A 290 2.67 26.97 -2.96
C GLN A 290 3.39 26.17 -1.86
N SER A 291 2.65 25.34 -1.12
CA SER A 291 3.23 24.44 -0.12
C SER A 291 4.19 23.43 -0.76
N LEU A 292 3.82 22.88 -1.92
CA LEU A 292 4.64 21.93 -2.69
C LEU A 292 5.93 22.59 -3.18
N GLN A 293 5.86 23.83 -3.67
CA GLN A 293 7.02 24.60 -4.08
C GLN A 293 7.98 24.84 -2.91
N SER A 294 7.47 25.32 -1.77
CA SER A 294 8.26 25.53 -0.55
C SER A 294 8.95 24.25 -0.10
N LEU A 295 8.20 23.14 -0.06
CA LEU A 295 8.73 21.85 0.36
C LEU A 295 9.80 21.33 -0.60
N LEU A 296 9.60 21.44 -1.92
CA LEU A 296 10.57 21.04 -2.93
C LEU A 296 11.85 21.88 -2.88
N SER A 297 11.75 23.19 -2.63
CA SER A 297 12.92 24.07 -2.43
C SER A 297 13.74 23.69 -1.20
N SER A 298 13.10 23.20 -0.14
CA SER A 298 13.79 22.75 1.09
C SER A 298 14.35 21.32 1.03
N THR A 299 13.91 20.52 0.05
CA THR A 299 14.20 19.09 0.00
C THR A 299 15.32 18.79 -0.99
N ASN A 300 16.35 18.04 -0.57
CA ASN A 300 17.41 17.59 -1.48
C ASN A 300 16.83 16.62 -2.53
N PRO A 301 16.86 16.97 -3.84
CA PRO A 301 16.35 16.14 -4.93
C PRO A 301 17.05 14.77 -5.04
N GLU A 302 18.32 14.68 -4.65
CA GLU A 302 19.10 13.43 -4.74
C GLU A 302 18.51 12.32 -3.86
N SER A 303 17.89 12.67 -2.73
CA SER A 303 17.21 11.72 -1.85
C SER A 303 16.01 11.03 -2.52
N TYR A 304 15.49 11.61 -3.61
CA TYR A 304 14.38 11.09 -4.42
C TYR A 304 14.82 10.54 -5.77
N THR A 305 16.11 10.34 -5.98
CA THR A 305 16.62 9.61 -7.14
C THR A 305 16.11 8.16 -7.10
N LEU A 306 15.63 7.70 -8.26
CA LEU A 306 15.24 6.31 -8.46
C LEU A 306 16.49 5.51 -8.80
N SER A 307 16.74 4.45 -8.02
CA SER A 307 17.79 3.49 -8.36
C SER A 307 17.48 2.87 -9.72
N SER A 308 18.32 3.14 -10.72
CA SER A 308 18.21 2.60 -12.08
C SER A 308 18.26 1.07 -12.10
N HIS A 309 18.85 0.45 -11.08
CA HIS A 309 18.95 -1.01 -10.93
C HIS A 309 17.62 -1.69 -10.58
N ALA A 310 16.57 -0.95 -10.24
CA ALA A 310 15.28 -1.56 -9.94
C ALA A 310 14.63 -2.29 -11.14
N ARG A 311 15.06 -2.02 -12.39
CA ARG A 311 14.45 -2.54 -13.63
C ARG A 311 15.10 -3.79 -14.23
N THR A 312 16.32 -4.19 -13.87
CA THR A 312 16.92 -5.44 -14.37
C THR A 312 16.35 -6.61 -13.59
N ARG A 313 15.26 -7.18 -14.12
CA ARG A 313 14.28 -7.87 -13.29
C ARG A 313 14.61 -9.32 -12.93
N ASN A 314 15.49 -10.05 -13.63
CA ASN A 314 15.38 -11.52 -13.56
C ASN A 314 16.65 -12.40 -13.51
N LEU A 315 17.91 -11.91 -13.45
CA LEU A 315 19.06 -12.84 -13.57
C LEU A 315 20.27 -12.62 -12.64
N THR A 316 20.25 -11.69 -11.70
CA THR A 316 21.42 -11.45 -10.83
C THR A 316 21.23 -12.00 -9.41
N PRO A 317 22.33 -12.43 -8.74
CA PRO A 317 22.34 -12.79 -7.31
C PRO A 317 21.78 -11.69 -6.39
N GLU A 318 21.53 -10.49 -6.92
CA GLU A 318 20.85 -9.38 -6.25
C GLU A 318 19.37 -9.65 -5.96
N PHE A 319 18.72 -10.67 -6.55
CA PHE A 319 17.34 -11.02 -6.21
C PHE A 319 17.21 -11.41 -4.73
N ALA A 320 18.17 -12.15 -4.18
CA ALA A 320 18.20 -12.51 -2.76
C ALA A 320 18.39 -11.27 -1.86
N VAL A 321 19.23 -10.32 -2.29
CA VAL A 321 19.40 -9.02 -1.62
C VAL A 321 18.10 -8.23 -1.65
N ARG A 322 17.35 -8.27 -2.76
CA ARG A 322 16.06 -7.60 -2.91
C ARG A 322 14.98 -8.18 -1.99
N GLN A 323 14.92 -9.50 -1.84
CA GLN A 323 13.99 -10.15 -0.90
C GLN A 323 14.33 -9.80 0.56
N LYS A 324 15.63 -9.76 0.89
CA LYS A 324 16.12 -9.26 2.19
C LYS A 324 15.78 -7.78 2.41
N ASN A 325 15.85 -6.96 1.37
CA ASN A 325 15.53 -5.53 1.41
C ASN A 325 14.02 -5.26 1.45
N ALA A 326 13.20 -6.14 0.88
CA ALA A 326 11.74 -6.09 1.00
C ALA A 326 11.31 -6.24 2.46
N GLY A 327 11.96 -7.14 3.21
CA GLY A 327 11.78 -7.25 4.67
C GLY A 327 12.24 -6.02 5.46
N LYS A 328 13.08 -5.16 4.89
CA LYS A 328 13.58 -3.92 5.52
C LYS A 328 12.81 -2.67 5.14
N GLY A 329 11.71 -2.78 4.38
CA GLY A 329 10.90 -1.63 3.96
C GLY A 329 11.55 -0.72 2.89
N LEU A 330 12.72 -1.08 2.35
CA LEU A 330 13.37 -0.32 1.28
C LEU A 330 12.54 -0.35 -0.02
N ALA A 331 11.93 -1.49 -0.33
CA ALA A 331 11.04 -1.63 -1.47
C ALA A 331 9.82 -0.71 -1.39
N ALA A 332 9.30 -0.45 -0.18
CA ALA A 332 8.19 0.49 0.01
C ALA A 332 8.64 1.92 -0.30
N ARG A 333 9.83 2.33 0.17
CA ARG A 333 10.40 3.66 -0.15
C ARG A 333 10.64 3.86 -1.64
N GLU A 334 11.11 2.85 -2.37
CA GLU A 334 11.28 2.94 -3.83
C GLU A 334 9.95 3.12 -4.57
N LYS A 335 8.89 2.43 -4.11
CA LYS A 335 7.53 2.63 -4.64
C LYS A 335 7.06 4.06 -4.41
N GLU A 336 7.23 4.59 -3.19
CA GLU A 336 6.87 5.98 -2.87
C GLU A 336 7.58 7.01 -3.76
N LYS A 337 8.88 6.83 -4.01
CA LYS A 337 9.63 7.68 -4.96
C LYS A 337 9.05 7.61 -6.37
N THR A 338 8.63 6.42 -6.80
CA THR A 338 8.02 6.21 -8.12
C THR A 338 6.67 6.91 -8.21
N TRP A 339 5.85 6.81 -7.16
CA TRP A 339 4.58 7.52 -7.08
C TRP A 339 4.78 9.03 -7.14
N LEU A 340 5.72 9.56 -6.36
CA LEU A 340 6.05 10.99 -6.39
C LEU A 340 6.46 11.43 -7.80
N LYS A 341 7.37 10.70 -8.45
CA LYS A 341 7.78 10.99 -9.83
C LYS A 341 6.59 11.14 -10.77
N TRP A 342 5.65 10.18 -10.73
CA TRP A 342 4.45 10.21 -11.58
C TRP A 342 3.49 11.33 -11.22
N CYS A 343 3.34 11.63 -9.93
CA CYS A 343 2.49 12.74 -9.49
C CYS A 343 3.04 14.08 -9.95
N LEU A 344 4.33 14.33 -9.74
CA LEU A 344 4.98 15.56 -10.18
C LEU A 344 4.96 15.72 -11.70
N GLU A 345 5.12 14.63 -12.46
CA GLU A 345 4.95 14.65 -13.92
C GLU A 345 3.55 15.10 -14.33
N ARG A 346 2.54 14.55 -13.66
CA ARG A 346 1.15 14.86 -13.96
C ARG A 346 0.82 16.31 -13.61
N ILE A 347 1.27 16.78 -12.45
CA ILE A 347 1.10 18.16 -11.99
C ILE A 347 1.79 19.12 -12.96
N GLU A 348 3.03 18.85 -13.37
CA GLU A 348 3.75 19.68 -14.36
C GLU A 348 2.97 19.80 -15.67
N LYS A 349 2.49 18.68 -16.23
CA LYS A 349 1.72 18.69 -17.48
C LYS A 349 0.44 19.52 -17.36
N ASN A 350 -0.30 19.35 -16.26
CA ASN A 350 -1.55 20.07 -16.03
C ASN A 350 -1.29 21.58 -15.86
N LEU A 351 -0.31 21.97 -15.04
CA LEU A 351 0.05 23.38 -14.85
C LEU A 351 0.56 24.02 -16.14
N LYS A 352 1.36 23.30 -16.93
CA LYS A 352 1.88 23.80 -18.21
C LYS A 352 0.75 24.15 -19.17
N MET A 353 -0.32 23.34 -19.21
CA MET A 353 -1.49 23.58 -20.06
C MET A 353 -2.31 24.80 -19.62
N THR A 354 -2.33 25.13 -18.33
CA THR A 354 -3.27 26.11 -17.78
C THR A 354 -2.64 27.45 -17.47
N GLU A 355 -1.38 27.45 -17.07
CA GLU A 355 -0.65 28.60 -16.53
C GLU A 355 0.54 29.04 -17.40
N GLY A 356 0.87 28.25 -18.42
CA GLY A 356 2.00 28.48 -19.31
C GLY A 356 3.31 27.87 -18.78
N GLU A 357 4.33 27.80 -19.63
CA GLU A 357 5.58 27.10 -19.32
C GLU A 357 6.39 27.76 -18.21
N GLY A 358 6.44 29.09 -18.18
CA GLY A 358 7.33 29.83 -17.26
C GLY A 358 7.02 29.62 -15.78
N LYS A 359 5.75 29.37 -15.42
CA LYS A 359 5.35 29.15 -14.01
C LYS A 359 5.69 27.76 -13.48
N VAL A 360 6.08 26.82 -14.35
CA VAL A 360 6.32 25.41 -13.99
C VAL A 360 7.82 25.05 -14.03
N GLU A 361 8.67 26.01 -14.37
CA GLU A 361 10.10 25.79 -14.56
C GLU A 361 10.80 25.31 -13.27
N TRP A 362 10.40 25.82 -12.11
CA TRP A 362 10.90 25.38 -10.80
C TRP A 362 10.67 23.88 -10.55
N LEU A 363 9.52 23.35 -10.97
CA LEU A 363 9.16 21.96 -10.79
C LEU A 363 9.94 21.08 -11.77
N ARG A 364 10.09 21.55 -13.02
CA ARG A 364 10.89 20.88 -14.04
C ARG A 364 12.35 20.77 -13.60
N GLN A 365 12.95 21.86 -13.13
CA GLN A 365 14.32 21.90 -12.64
C GLN A 365 14.53 20.91 -11.48
N TRP A 366 13.63 20.90 -10.50
CA TRP A 366 13.72 19.94 -9.39
C TRP A 366 13.62 18.49 -9.89
N ARG A 367 12.70 18.20 -10.82
CA ARG A 367 12.56 16.85 -11.41
C ARG A 367 13.79 16.44 -12.24
N HIS A 368 14.47 17.38 -12.90
CA HIS A 368 15.76 17.10 -13.55
C HIS A 368 16.84 16.75 -12.53
N ALA A 369 16.97 17.54 -11.46
CA ALA A 369 17.94 17.29 -10.39
C ALA A 369 17.68 15.95 -9.68
N ALA A 370 16.41 15.55 -9.52
CA ALA A 370 16.03 14.25 -8.96
C ALA A 370 16.21 13.07 -9.94
N GLY A 371 16.63 13.32 -11.19
CA GLY A 371 16.77 12.30 -12.23
C GLY A 371 15.43 11.73 -12.72
N HIS A 372 14.33 12.46 -12.55
CA HIS A 372 12.99 12.03 -12.96
C HIS A 372 12.77 12.22 -14.46
N VAL A 373 13.36 13.27 -15.03
CA VAL A 373 13.35 13.58 -16.45
C VAL A 373 14.65 13.10 -17.07
N LYS A 374 14.57 12.39 -18.20
CA LYS A 374 15.76 12.05 -18.97
C LYS A 374 16.28 13.36 -19.56
N SER A 375 17.48 13.78 -19.19
CA SER A 375 18.19 14.79 -19.98
C SER A 375 18.18 14.29 -21.41
N GLN A 376 17.62 15.08 -22.33
CA GLN A 376 17.80 14.84 -23.75
C GLN A 376 19.29 15.10 -24.02
N SER A 377 20.13 14.14 -23.63
CA SER A 377 21.54 14.13 -23.96
C SER A 377 21.60 14.29 -25.47
N ALA A 378 22.27 15.36 -25.91
CA ALA A 378 22.43 15.80 -27.29
C ALA A 378 22.83 14.65 -28.22
N THR A 379 21.85 13.86 -28.67
CA THR A 379 22.02 12.69 -29.53
C THR A 379 22.06 13.13 -31.01
N THR A 380 22.42 14.39 -31.28
CA THR A 380 22.19 15.01 -32.60
C THR A 380 23.38 15.85 -33.06
N VAL A 381 24.62 15.35 -32.91
CA VAL A 381 25.75 15.96 -33.64
C VAL A 381 26.80 14.96 -34.20
N ALA A 382 26.59 13.64 -34.11
CA ALA A 382 27.60 12.66 -34.57
C ALA A 382 27.16 11.80 -35.77
N SER A 383 26.26 12.31 -36.64
CA SER A 383 25.87 11.62 -37.89
C SER A 383 25.97 12.54 -39.11
N THR A 384 27.04 13.33 -39.17
CA THR A 384 27.53 14.00 -40.38
C THR A 384 29.05 14.07 -40.29
N ALA A 385 29.70 12.94 -40.60
CA ALA A 385 31.09 12.88 -41.01
C ALA A 385 31.22 11.71 -41.99
#